data_AF-A0AAU3G0K7-F1
#
_entry.id   AF-A0AAU3G0K7-F1
#
_cell.length_a   1.000
_cell.length_b   1.000
_cell.length_c   1.000
_cell.angle_alpha   90.00
_cell.angle_beta   90.00
_cell.angle_gamma   90.00
#
_symmetry.space_group_name_H-M   'P 1'
#
loop_
_entity.id
_entity.type
_entity.pdbx_description
1 polymer ?
#
loop_
_entity_poly.entity_id
_entity_poly.type
_entity_poly.pdbx_seq_one_letter_code
_entity_poly.pdbx_strand_id
1 'polypeptide(L)'
;MNTRVKRLALPLGGAIAATSMIGATLVTSANAATAPQKKVVSLASASNAQKVVDFWTQKGSAALKGAEQFKGSQQVSGKVKLGGGDAAPDGKAGVVPPIGQEKVTPTKVKNVNLPKTIGKVFFTVGDKEYWCSASSVQSKYHNLVATAGHCVFDEGVQNGALDNWVFIPGYYQGKSPWGIYVGKAAYTHYDFAVYEDYDSDYAFVTVYNGISYAGEKAVTKDTYDKWQGYKYTDDVVITEKEYNKLKDEFGDKAPVRIETTGTEKVVPWGTKDASIASKEVTKDEYDKAASVPATQNFHQDPSLTEKKIVSEEEYNKYSGPGYKKIEDHAYTITRYFLVYAVEKGSSTKYIKTVYVIEYYKDAGRLGDNVGGQGFTWNQKVGQPVYVFGYPAGKHPDGDQPFTGVTPKWCYGKTFAAKPAAAFKAEAQIGLKCSMTAGSSGAPWILKYSSTKRLGYINGVTSLIGDADANGRIDFSTSPYFDAETYSIYKSAANLWSGKIVTSDGDLVTKA
;
A
#
# COMPACT_ATOMS: atom_id res chain seq x y z
N MET A 1 -73.23 3.67 13.63
CA MET A 1 -74.06 4.88 13.79
C MET A 1 -74.46 4.95 15.26
N ASN A 2 -73.80 5.82 16.02
CA ASN A 2 -74.32 7.09 16.58
C ASN A 2 -75.50 6.85 17.54
N THR A 3 -75.45 7.25 18.81
CA THR A 3 -74.98 8.54 19.37
C THR A 3 -74.46 8.39 20.81
N ARG A 4 -73.42 9.17 21.18
CA ARG A 4 -72.81 9.18 22.52
C ARG A 4 -73.24 10.41 23.34
N VAL A 5 -73.59 10.13 24.60
CA VAL A 5 -73.68 11.06 25.74
C VAL A 5 -72.70 10.59 26.81
N LYS A 6 -72.10 11.51 27.59
CA LYS A 6 -71.74 11.43 29.03
C LYS A 6 -70.91 12.68 29.37
N ARG A 7 -71.40 13.71 30.09
CA ARG A 7 -71.78 13.90 31.51
C ARG A 7 -70.66 13.71 32.55
N LEU A 8 -70.52 14.76 33.37
CA LEU A 8 -69.66 15.04 34.53
C LEU A 8 -69.56 13.92 35.60
N ALA A 9 -68.47 13.95 36.39
CA ALA A 9 -68.52 13.86 37.87
C ALA A 9 -67.17 14.24 38.55
N LEU A 10 -67.24 15.09 39.57
CA LEU A 10 -66.34 15.18 40.74
C LEU A 10 -67.10 14.54 41.92
N PRO A 11 -66.43 13.97 42.94
CA PRO A 11 -66.40 14.70 44.22
C PRO A 11 -65.19 14.44 45.17
N LEU A 12 -65.10 15.39 46.10
CA LEU A 12 -64.46 15.50 47.44
C LEU A 12 -64.06 14.24 48.24
N GLY A 13 -63.00 14.39 49.06
CA GLY A 13 -62.75 13.64 50.30
C GLY A 13 -61.40 14.00 50.93
N GLY A 14 -61.39 14.62 52.11
CA GLY A 14 -60.19 15.03 52.85
C GLY A 14 -59.81 14.07 54.00
N ALA A 15 -58.56 14.18 54.48
CA ALA A 15 -58.14 13.96 55.88
C ALA A 15 -56.63 14.29 56.04
N ILE A 16 -56.31 14.98 57.14
CA ILE A 16 -54.96 15.34 57.59
C ILE A 16 -54.36 14.16 58.37
N ALA A 17 -53.11 13.80 58.11
CA ALA A 17 -52.24 13.12 59.07
C ALA A 17 -50.77 13.45 58.78
N ALA A 18 -50.15 14.19 59.70
CA ALA A 18 -48.72 14.40 59.72
C ALA A 18 -48.03 13.11 60.17
N THR A 19 -47.18 12.56 59.30
CA THR A 19 -46.16 11.58 59.69
C THR A 19 -44.87 11.96 58.98
N SER A 20 -43.89 12.32 59.80
CA SER A 20 -42.48 12.45 59.45
C SER A 20 -41.99 11.26 58.64
N MET A 21 -41.70 11.48 57.35
CA MET A 21 -40.80 10.59 56.60
C MET A 21 -39.58 11.39 56.21
N ILE A 22 -38.45 10.95 56.76
CA ILE A 22 -37.11 11.26 56.29
C ILE A 22 -37.09 10.82 54.82
N GLY A 23 -37.29 11.77 53.91
CA GLY A 23 -37.05 11.56 52.50
C GLY A 23 -35.55 11.42 52.31
N ALA A 24 -35.06 10.18 52.36
CA ALA A 24 -33.79 9.84 51.77
C ALA A 24 -33.90 10.22 50.29
N THR A 25 -33.39 11.39 49.94
CA THR A 25 -33.03 11.70 48.57
C THR A 25 -31.95 10.70 48.19
N LEU A 26 -32.37 9.57 47.60
CA LEU A 26 -31.51 8.78 46.75
C LEU A 26 -31.08 9.72 45.62
N VAL A 27 -29.97 10.41 45.85
CA VAL A 27 -29.13 10.93 44.78
C VAL A 27 -28.69 9.69 44.03
N THR A 28 -29.46 9.28 43.03
CA THR A 28 -28.93 8.41 42.01
C THR A 28 -27.86 9.25 41.32
N SER A 29 -26.61 9.06 41.73
CA SER A 29 -25.48 9.41 40.88
C SER A 29 -25.74 8.70 39.56
N ALA A 30 -26.10 9.47 38.53
CA ALA A 30 -26.12 8.98 37.17
C ALA A 30 -24.68 8.65 36.78
N ASN A 31 -24.19 7.50 37.22
CA ASN A 31 -23.00 6.87 36.69
C ASN A 31 -23.39 6.28 35.33
N ALA A 32 -23.39 7.12 34.32
CA ALA A 32 -23.33 6.71 32.93
C ALA A 32 -22.26 7.55 32.24
N ALA A 33 -21.01 7.44 32.70
CA ALA A 33 -19.89 7.63 31.79
C ALA A 33 -19.93 6.41 30.87
N THR A 34 -20.60 6.54 29.73
CA THR A 34 -20.53 5.57 28.64
C THR A 34 -19.05 5.29 28.39
N ALA A 35 -18.62 4.04 28.49
CA ALA A 35 -17.23 3.69 28.18
C ALA A 35 -16.89 4.22 26.77
N PRO A 36 -15.69 4.77 26.56
CA PRO A 36 -15.30 5.37 25.29
C PRO A 36 -15.52 4.34 24.17
N GLN A 37 -16.29 4.73 23.15
CA GLN A 37 -16.63 3.86 22.05
C GLN A 37 -15.38 3.71 21.17
N LYS A 38 -14.60 2.64 21.37
CA LYS A 38 -13.45 2.34 20.51
C LYS A 38 -13.87 1.36 19.42
N LYS A 39 -13.36 1.56 18.21
CA LYS A 39 -13.45 0.58 17.13
C LYS A 39 -12.13 -0.19 17.02
N VAL A 40 -12.24 -1.51 16.89
CA VAL A 40 -11.11 -2.40 16.61
C VAL A 40 -11.40 -3.20 15.35
N VAL A 41 -10.45 -3.23 14.42
CA VAL A 41 -10.52 -4.03 13.19
C VAL A 41 -9.24 -4.84 13.03
N SER A 42 -9.39 -6.06 12.51
CA SER A 42 -8.24 -6.90 12.14
C SER A 42 -7.72 -6.44 10.78
N LEU A 43 -6.41 -6.25 10.66
CA LEU A 43 -5.73 -5.93 9.39
C LEU A 43 -5.24 -7.22 8.71
N ALA A 44 -4.45 -8.02 9.43
CA ALA A 44 -4.02 -9.33 8.97
C ALA A 44 -3.89 -10.33 10.13
N SER A 45 -4.41 -11.53 9.94
CA SER A 45 -4.04 -12.68 10.76
C SER A 45 -2.58 -13.07 10.47
N ALA A 46 -1.96 -13.87 11.35
CA ALA A 46 -0.61 -14.39 11.09
C ALA A 46 -0.58 -15.17 9.77
N SER A 47 -1.63 -15.95 9.49
CA SER A 47 -1.77 -16.72 8.24
C SER A 47 -1.92 -15.86 6.98
N ASN A 48 -2.51 -14.67 7.10
CA ASN A 48 -2.70 -13.75 5.98
C ASN A 48 -1.55 -12.73 5.85
N ALA A 49 -0.72 -12.57 6.89
CA ALA A 49 0.43 -11.67 6.86
C ALA A 49 1.40 -12.03 5.72
N GLN A 50 1.51 -13.32 5.36
CA GLN A 50 2.28 -13.78 4.22
C GLN A 50 1.84 -13.10 2.90
N LYS A 51 0.54 -13.09 2.61
CA LYS A 51 0.01 -12.49 1.38
C LYS A 51 0.30 -11.00 1.31
N VAL A 52 0.18 -10.31 2.44
CA VAL A 52 0.50 -8.88 2.56
C VAL A 52 1.99 -8.64 2.29
N VAL A 53 2.86 -9.48 2.84
CA VAL A 53 4.30 -9.38 2.59
C VAL A 53 4.60 -9.58 1.11
N ASP A 54 4.15 -10.70 0.53
CA ASP A 54 4.43 -11.04 -0.86
C ASP A 54 3.95 -9.95 -1.81
N PHE A 55 2.77 -9.38 -1.55
CA PHE A 55 2.25 -8.27 -2.33
C PHE A 55 3.26 -7.13 -2.44
N TRP A 56 3.86 -6.72 -1.33
CA TRP A 56 4.80 -5.59 -1.27
C TRP A 56 6.23 -5.93 -1.68
N THR A 57 6.69 -7.16 -1.44
CA THR A 57 8.11 -7.53 -1.62
C THR A 57 8.40 -8.16 -2.97
N GLN A 58 7.44 -8.86 -3.58
CA GLN A 58 7.61 -9.55 -4.86
C GLN A 58 8.14 -8.63 -5.97
N LYS A 59 8.77 -9.24 -6.98
CA LYS A 59 9.27 -8.55 -8.19
C LYS A 59 10.16 -7.34 -7.83
N GLY A 60 11.03 -7.49 -6.83
CA GLY A 60 11.95 -6.44 -6.39
C GLY A 60 11.26 -5.22 -5.77
N SER A 61 10.17 -5.45 -5.04
CA SER A 61 9.37 -4.41 -4.36
C SER A 61 8.77 -3.37 -5.30
N ALA A 62 8.30 -3.82 -6.48
CA ALA A 62 7.71 -2.94 -7.48
C ALA A 62 6.49 -2.17 -6.92
N ALA A 63 5.62 -2.83 -6.17
CA ALA A 63 4.45 -2.21 -5.52
C ALA A 63 4.86 -1.09 -4.56
N LEU A 64 5.86 -1.31 -3.71
CA LEU A 64 6.36 -0.28 -2.78
C LEU A 64 6.97 0.94 -3.50
N LYS A 65 7.59 0.73 -4.67
CA LYS A 65 8.19 1.81 -5.48
C LYS A 65 7.15 2.57 -6.30
N GLY A 66 6.10 1.87 -6.73
CA GLY A 66 5.03 2.39 -7.59
C GLY A 66 3.83 2.97 -6.85
N ALA A 67 3.72 2.77 -5.53
CA ALA A 67 2.68 3.40 -4.71
C ALA A 67 2.63 4.92 -4.91
N GLU A 68 1.53 5.55 -4.53
CA GLU A 68 1.37 7.00 -4.56
C GLU A 68 1.05 7.56 -3.18
N GLN A 69 1.28 8.86 -2.95
CA GLN A 69 0.77 9.50 -1.75
C GLN A 69 -0.75 9.42 -1.72
N PHE A 70 -1.31 9.06 -0.56
CA PHE A 70 -2.75 9.08 -0.38
C PHE A 70 -3.25 10.52 -0.42
N LYS A 71 -4.26 10.79 -1.26
CA LYS A 71 -4.86 12.11 -1.52
C LYS A 71 -6.36 12.12 -1.23
N GLY A 72 -6.83 11.30 -0.27
CA GLY A 72 -8.25 11.21 0.09
C GLY A 72 -8.82 12.53 0.61
N SER A 73 -9.88 12.46 1.40
CA SER A 73 -10.62 13.51 2.16
C SER A 73 -9.76 14.43 3.07
N GLN A 74 -8.46 14.50 2.86
CA GLN A 74 -7.48 15.19 3.69
C GLN A 74 -7.40 16.70 3.39
N GLN A 75 -7.84 17.13 2.21
CA GLN A 75 -7.61 18.49 1.74
C GLN A 75 -8.82 19.38 1.99
N VAL A 76 -8.64 20.36 2.87
CA VAL A 76 -9.64 21.38 3.18
C VAL A 76 -9.61 22.44 2.08
N SER A 77 -10.78 22.74 1.52
CA SER A 77 -10.98 23.82 0.56
C SER A 77 -11.59 25.05 1.23
N GLY A 78 -11.06 26.24 0.90
CA GLY A 78 -11.57 27.52 1.39
C GLY A 78 -10.93 28.02 2.70
N LYS A 79 -11.40 29.18 3.17
CA LYS A 79 -10.81 29.88 4.32
C LYS A 79 -11.04 29.11 5.63
N VAL A 80 -9.95 28.63 6.22
CA VAL A 80 -9.95 28.07 7.59
C VAL A 80 -9.91 29.17 8.63
N LYS A 81 -10.75 29.03 9.67
CA LYS A 81 -10.66 29.86 10.86
C LYS A 81 -9.48 29.39 11.72
N LEU A 82 -8.39 30.15 11.64
CA LEU A 82 -7.26 30.02 12.54
C LEU A 82 -7.67 30.60 13.92
N GLY A 83 -7.99 29.73 14.88
CA GLY A 83 -8.59 30.10 16.16
C GLY A 83 -10.10 29.83 16.23
N GLY A 84 -10.64 29.71 17.45
CA GLY A 84 -12.07 29.53 17.68
C GLY A 84 -12.59 28.09 17.49
N GLY A 85 -11.77 27.08 17.80
CA GLY A 85 -12.17 25.68 17.90
C GLY A 85 -12.31 25.23 19.37
N ASP A 86 -12.97 24.10 19.57
CA ASP A 86 -13.38 23.58 20.88
C ASP A 86 -12.30 22.67 21.53
N ALA A 87 -11.10 22.63 20.92
CA ALA A 87 -9.95 21.86 21.40
C ALA A 87 -9.57 22.25 22.83
N ALA A 88 -9.89 21.40 23.80
CA ALA A 88 -9.65 21.64 25.20
C ALA A 88 -9.35 20.34 25.96
N PRO A 89 -8.53 20.39 27.02
CA PRO A 89 -8.34 19.24 27.90
C PRO A 89 -9.67 18.83 28.56
N ASP A 90 -10.00 17.54 28.49
CA ASP A 90 -11.14 16.93 29.21
C ASP A 90 -10.75 16.43 30.61
N GLY A 91 -9.47 16.58 30.97
CA GLY A 91 -8.89 16.05 32.19
C GLY A 91 -7.46 16.51 32.41
N LYS A 92 -6.75 15.83 33.31
CA LYS A 92 -5.36 16.16 33.62
C LYS A 92 -4.44 15.78 32.45
N ALA A 93 -3.50 16.68 32.14
CA ALA A 93 -2.38 16.44 31.24
C ALA A 93 -1.61 15.18 31.65
N GLY A 94 -1.39 14.26 30.71
CA GLY A 94 -0.70 13.00 30.96
C GLY A 94 0.41 12.71 29.97
N VAL A 95 1.36 11.87 30.38
CA VAL A 95 2.54 11.48 29.59
C VAL A 95 2.89 10.02 29.80
N VAL A 96 3.37 9.38 28.74
CA VAL A 96 4.05 8.09 28.74
C VAL A 96 5.45 8.31 28.15
N PRO A 97 6.53 7.95 28.87
CA PRO A 97 7.89 8.20 28.41
C PRO A 97 8.25 7.40 27.15
N PRO A 98 9.16 7.91 26.28
CA PRO A 98 9.68 7.15 25.14
C PRO A 98 10.37 5.85 25.55
N ILE A 99 10.48 4.89 24.62
CA ILE A 99 11.24 3.64 24.83
C ILE A 99 12.70 3.98 25.20
N GLY A 100 13.21 3.42 26.29
CA GLY A 100 14.62 3.55 26.71
C GLY A 100 15.00 4.91 27.35
N GLN A 101 14.03 5.73 27.75
CA GLN A 101 14.26 7.09 28.31
C GLN A 101 13.74 7.26 29.75
N GLU A 102 13.68 6.19 30.56
CA GLU A 102 13.13 6.21 31.92
C GLU A 102 13.98 7.04 32.92
N LYS A 103 15.24 7.38 32.58
CA LYS A 103 16.10 8.33 33.31
C LYS A 103 16.86 9.25 32.34
N VAL A 104 16.97 10.55 32.64
CA VAL A 104 17.39 11.60 31.69
C VAL A 104 18.61 12.41 32.17
N THR A 105 19.59 12.66 31.28
CA THR A 105 20.51 13.81 31.34
C THR A 105 20.45 14.62 30.02
N PRO A 106 20.51 15.97 30.00
CA PRO A 106 20.39 16.78 28.78
C PRO A 106 21.73 17.05 28.07
N THR A 107 21.71 17.12 26.73
CA THR A 107 22.79 17.70 25.90
C THR A 107 22.18 18.47 24.72
N LYS A 108 22.67 19.67 24.41
CA LYS A 108 22.15 20.55 23.33
C LYS A 108 22.84 20.24 21.99
N VAL A 109 22.04 20.03 20.94
CA VAL A 109 22.47 19.97 19.53
C VAL A 109 21.67 21.01 18.74
N LYS A 110 22.31 21.69 17.77
CA LYS A 110 21.70 22.77 16.96
C LYS A 110 20.98 22.29 15.68
N ASN A 111 21.27 21.07 15.19
CA ASN A 111 20.66 20.52 13.98
C ASN A 111 19.46 19.61 14.29
N VAL A 112 18.37 19.74 13.51
CA VAL A 112 17.22 18.83 13.59
C VAL A 112 17.59 17.51 12.94
N ASN A 113 17.85 16.49 13.76
CA ASN A 113 17.98 15.12 13.27
C ASN A 113 16.60 14.49 13.12
N LEU A 114 16.39 13.75 12.04
CA LEU A 114 15.15 13.03 11.81
C LEU A 114 15.02 11.82 12.75
N PRO A 115 13.83 11.58 13.33
CA PRO A 115 13.58 10.40 14.15
C PRO A 115 13.73 9.11 13.37
N LYS A 116 14.27 8.07 14.00
CA LYS A 116 14.28 6.72 13.39
C LYS A 116 12.88 6.08 13.43
N THR A 117 12.04 6.55 14.35
CA THR A 117 10.69 6.03 14.58
C THR A 117 9.71 6.37 13.48
N ILE A 118 10.01 7.31 12.57
CA ILE A 118 9.08 7.69 11.50
C ILE A 118 9.27 6.81 10.27
N GLY A 119 8.19 6.61 9.54
CA GLY A 119 8.19 5.84 8.31
C GLY A 119 7.00 6.15 7.44
N LYS A 120 6.94 5.45 6.32
CA LYS A 120 5.73 5.35 5.52
C LYS A 120 4.88 4.19 6.01
N VAL A 121 3.58 4.39 6.00
CA VAL A 121 2.62 3.30 6.01
C VAL A 121 2.13 3.11 4.59
N PHE A 122 2.09 1.87 4.10
CA PHE A 122 1.58 1.50 2.79
C PHE A 122 0.33 0.64 2.95
N PHE A 123 -0.60 0.80 2.01
CA PHE A 123 -1.87 0.09 1.95
C PHE A 123 -2.42 0.15 0.53
N THR A 124 -3.51 -0.57 0.27
CA THR A 124 -4.23 -0.53 -1.00
C THR A 124 -5.65 -0.02 -0.82
N VAL A 125 -6.14 0.73 -1.81
CA VAL A 125 -7.55 1.12 -1.95
C VAL A 125 -8.01 0.70 -3.33
N GLY A 126 -8.92 -0.27 -3.38
CA GLY A 126 -9.18 -1.01 -4.63
C GLY A 126 -7.88 -1.59 -5.20
N ASP A 127 -7.65 -1.40 -6.49
CA ASP A 127 -6.47 -1.92 -7.20
C ASP A 127 -5.25 -0.97 -7.17
N LYS A 128 -5.22 0.02 -6.27
CA LYS A 128 -4.16 1.03 -6.22
C LYS A 128 -3.42 1.03 -4.90
N GLU A 129 -2.11 1.17 -4.97
CA GLU A 129 -1.19 1.25 -3.85
C GLU A 129 -0.97 2.69 -3.40
N TYR A 130 -1.08 2.92 -2.09
CA TYR A 130 -0.92 4.24 -1.50
C TYR A 130 0.03 4.25 -0.31
N TRP A 131 0.46 5.44 0.09
CA TRP A 131 1.12 5.66 1.38
C TRP A 131 0.59 6.88 2.14
N CYS A 132 0.69 6.77 3.47
CA CYS A 132 0.69 7.88 4.42
C CYS A 132 2.03 7.91 5.19
N SER A 133 2.12 8.77 6.20
CA SER A 133 3.16 8.80 7.22
C SER A 133 2.69 8.15 8.52
N ALA A 134 3.62 7.66 9.32
CA ALA A 134 3.32 7.14 10.65
C ALA A 134 4.56 7.14 11.55
N SER A 135 4.39 6.83 12.84
CA SER A 135 5.52 6.64 13.74
C SER A 135 5.35 5.51 14.75
N SER A 136 6.46 4.84 15.09
CA SER A 136 6.51 3.97 16.25
C SER A 136 6.31 4.76 17.54
N VAL A 137 5.43 4.25 18.40
CA VAL A 137 5.07 4.83 19.69
C VAL A 137 5.30 3.80 20.80
N GLN A 138 5.62 4.28 21.99
CA GLN A 138 5.81 3.46 23.17
C GLN A 138 4.62 2.51 23.39
N SER A 139 4.91 1.25 23.74
CA SER A 139 3.93 0.21 24.08
C SER A 139 4.61 -0.89 24.88
N LYS A 140 3.85 -1.66 25.67
CA LYS A 140 4.39 -2.74 26.50
C LYS A 140 5.23 -3.76 25.72
N TYR A 141 4.83 -4.04 24.48
CA TYR A 141 5.50 -5.04 23.63
C TYR A 141 6.27 -4.43 22.45
N HIS A 142 6.52 -3.12 22.46
CA HIS A 142 7.33 -2.44 21.44
C HIS A 142 6.84 -2.71 20.00
N ASN A 143 5.52 -2.75 19.79
CA ASN A 143 4.89 -3.19 18.55
C ASN A 143 3.73 -2.29 18.10
N LEU A 144 3.78 -1.00 18.47
CA LEU A 144 2.69 -0.05 18.23
C LEU A 144 3.12 1.10 17.31
N VAL A 145 2.24 1.42 16.37
CA VAL A 145 2.35 2.52 15.41
C VAL A 145 1.22 3.51 15.66
N ALA A 146 1.51 4.81 15.61
CA ALA A 146 0.53 5.89 15.59
C ALA A 146 0.46 6.50 14.18
N THR A 147 -0.76 6.73 13.69
CA THR A 147 -1.08 7.31 12.37
C THR A 147 -2.46 7.97 12.39
N ALA A 148 -2.91 8.54 11.27
CA ALA A 148 -4.28 9.04 11.11
C ALA A 148 -5.28 7.89 10.91
N GLY A 149 -6.53 8.10 11.28
CA GLY A 149 -7.61 7.14 11.10
C GLY A 149 -7.83 6.79 9.62
N HIS A 150 -7.91 7.79 8.75
CA HIS A 150 -8.12 7.61 7.30
C HIS A 150 -6.95 6.93 6.57
N CYS A 151 -5.80 6.77 7.25
CA CYS A 151 -4.67 6.00 6.74
C CYS A 151 -4.74 4.52 7.16
N VAL A 152 -5.86 4.09 7.74
CA VAL A 152 -6.09 2.72 8.23
C VAL A 152 -7.51 2.23 7.98
N PHE A 153 -8.52 3.10 8.10
CA PHE A 153 -9.92 2.78 7.88
C PHE A 153 -10.37 3.27 6.50
N ASP A 154 -11.17 2.46 5.82
CA ASP A 154 -11.72 2.79 4.51
C ASP A 154 -13.01 3.61 4.68
N GLU A 155 -12.97 4.89 4.34
CA GLU A 155 -14.12 5.80 4.41
C GLU A 155 -15.21 5.43 3.39
N GLY A 156 -14.90 4.65 2.34
CA GLY A 156 -15.90 4.14 1.40
C GLY A 156 -16.63 2.88 1.87
N VAL A 157 -16.13 2.23 2.93
CA VAL A 157 -16.65 0.94 3.43
C VAL A 157 -16.90 1.04 4.92
N GLN A 158 -18.17 1.07 5.32
CA GLN A 158 -18.52 1.17 6.73
C GLN A 158 -17.88 0.05 7.54
N ASN A 159 -17.04 0.41 8.51
CA ASN A 159 -16.25 -0.51 9.34
C ASN A 159 -15.13 -1.30 8.60
N GLY A 160 -14.78 -0.92 7.37
CA GLY A 160 -13.69 -1.50 6.60
C GLY A 160 -12.33 -0.96 7.04
N ALA A 161 -11.30 -1.80 6.91
CA ALA A 161 -9.92 -1.39 7.03
C ALA A 161 -9.26 -1.41 5.65
N LEU A 162 -8.25 -0.58 5.44
CA LEU A 162 -7.48 -0.56 4.21
C LEU A 162 -6.67 -1.86 4.08
N ASP A 163 -6.63 -2.40 2.87
CA ASP A 163 -5.99 -3.68 2.58
C ASP A 163 -4.46 -3.56 2.52
N ASN A 164 -3.79 -4.71 2.65
CA ASN A 164 -2.33 -4.84 2.54
C ASN A 164 -1.55 -3.85 3.41
N TRP A 165 -2.02 -3.58 4.63
CA TRP A 165 -1.42 -2.55 5.49
C TRP A 165 -0.04 -2.96 6.04
N VAL A 166 1.01 -2.17 5.75
CA VAL A 166 2.36 -2.33 6.32
C VAL A 166 2.98 -1.00 6.75
N PHE A 167 3.74 -1.01 7.84
CA PHE A 167 4.57 0.13 8.26
C PHE A 167 6.05 -0.16 7.95
N ILE A 168 6.73 0.80 7.34
CA ILE A 168 8.17 0.71 7.01
C ILE A 168 8.90 1.94 7.58
N PRO A 169 9.49 1.82 8.78
CA PRO A 169 10.27 2.91 9.36
C PRO A 169 11.53 3.19 8.54
N GLY A 170 11.82 4.47 8.33
CA GLY A 170 12.97 4.92 7.53
C GLY A 170 12.92 4.49 6.06
N TYR A 171 11.74 4.21 5.50
CA TYR A 171 11.61 3.86 4.08
C TYR A 171 12.31 4.85 3.16
N TYR A 172 13.01 4.33 2.15
CA TYR A 172 13.68 5.11 1.10
C TYR A 172 13.77 4.32 -0.21
N GLN A 173 13.02 4.73 -1.24
CA GLN A 173 13.09 4.18 -2.61
C GLN A 173 13.11 2.64 -2.69
N GLY A 174 12.15 1.98 -2.05
CA GLY A 174 12.04 0.52 -1.99
C GLY A 174 12.91 -0.15 -0.92
N LYS A 175 13.73 0.61 -0.16
CA LYS A 175 14.51 0.08 0.96
C LYS A 175 13.70 0.11 2.25
N SER A 176 13.79 -0.99 3.01
CA SER A 176 13.20 -1.18 4.34
C SER A 176 14.31 -1.40 5.38
N PRO A 177 15.11 -0.37 5.72
CA PRO A 177 16.34 -0.52 6.51
C PRO A 177 16.11 -1.08 7.93
N TRP A 178 14.89 -0.97 8.44
CA TRP A 178 14.49 -1.44 9.76
C TRP A 178 13.44 -2.55 9.70
N GLY A 179 13.23 -3.13 8.51
CA GLY A 179 12.22 -4.16 8.25
C GLY A 179 10.86 -3.62 7.82
N ILE A 180 10.00 -4.55 7.39
CA ILE A 180 8.61 -4.32 7.01
C ILE A 180 7.72 -4.89 8.11
N TYR A 181 6.80 -4.09 8.65
CA TYR A 181 5.96 -4.47 9.78
C TYR A 181 4.50 -4.58 9.34
N VAL A 182 4.00 -5.80 9.26
CA VAL A 182 2.60 -6.06 8.86
C VAL A 182 1.64 -5.67 9.98
N GLY A 183 0.58 -4.94 9.62
CA GLY A 183 -0.50 -4.59 10.54
C GLY A 183 -1.27 -5.83 11.02
N LYS A 184 -1.46 -5.96 12.33
CA LYS A 184 -2.29 -7.02 12.94
C LYS A 184 -3.69 -6.53 13.21
N ALA A 185 -3.81 -5.46 13.98
CA ALA A 185 -5.08 -4.87 14.37
C ALA A 185 -4.95 -3.36 14.57
N ALA A 186 -5.98 -2.64 14.16
CA ALA A 186 -6.09 -1.19 14.26
C ALA A 186 -7.15 -0.78 15.28
N TYR A 187 -6.88 0.31 15.98
CA TYR A 187 -7.68 0.86 17.06
C TYR A 187 -7.90 2.35 16.80
N THR A 188 -9.14 2.79 16.73
CA THR A 188 -9.53 4.19 16.54
C THR A 188 -10.78 4.50 17.37
N HIS A 189 -11.19 5.77 17.40
CA HIS A 189 -12.44 6.16 17.98
C HIS A 189 -13.61 5.70 17.11
N TYR A 190 -14.71 5.30 17.73
CA TYR A 190 -15.93 4.86 17.03
C TYR A 190 -16.48 5.96 16.13
N ASP A 191 -16.45 7.21 16.57
CA ASP A 191 -17.04 8.31 15.80
C ASP A 191 -16.29 8.55 14.49
N PHE A 192 -14.96 8.34 14.47
CA PHE A 192 -14.23 8.35 13.21
C PHE A 192 -14.64 7.14 12.34
N ALA A 193 -14.57 5.92 12.87
CA ALA A 193 -14.83 4.71 12.09
C ALA A 193 -16.28 4.55 11.58
N VAL A 194 -17.25 5.24 12.19
CA VAL A 194 -18.67 5.10 11.88
C VAL A 194 -19.28 6.37 11.30
N TYR A 195 -18.83 7.53 11.75
CA TYR A 195 -19.38 8.81 11.33
C TYR A 195 -18.38 9.69 10.58
N GLU A 196 -17.15 9.22 10.34
CA GLU A 196 -16.09 10.01 9.72
C GLU A 196 -15.89 11.35 10.46
N ASP A 197 -15.93 11.29 11.79
CA ASP A 197 -15.68 12.45 12.65
C ASP A 197 -14.17 12.74 12.74
N TYR A 198 -13.73 13.82 12.11
CA TYR A 198 -12.31 14.15 12.02
C TYR A 198 -11.71 14.71 13.31
N ASP A 199 -12.50 15.08 14.32
CA ASP A 199 -11.95 15.32 15.67
C ASP A 199 -11.35 14.04 16.27
N SER A 200 -11.68 12.90 15.69
CA SER A 200 -11.23 11.57 16.07
C SER A 200 -10.36 10.85 15.01
N ASP A 201 -9.85 11.56 14.00
CA ASP A 201 -9.05 11.00 12.90
C ASP A 201 -7.61 10.62 13.33
N TYR A 202 -7.52 9.63 14.21
CA TYR A 202 -6.30 9.00 14.66
C TYR A 202 -6.47 7.49 14.76
N ALA A 203 -5.38 6.75 14.61
CA ALA A 203 -5.35 5.32 14.82
C ALA A 203 -4.05 4.86 15.47
N PHE A 204 -4.18 3.82 16.28
CA PHE A 204 -3.06 3.04 16.79
C PHE A 204 -3.10 1.67 16.14
N VAL A 205 -1.98 1.19 15.62
CA VAL A 205 -1.89 -0.09 14.91
C VAL A 205 -0.86 -0.97 15.57
N THR A 206 -1.30 -2.13 16.05
CA THR A 206 -0.40 -3.19 16.50
C THR A 206 0.17 -3.91 15.28
N VAL A 207 1.48 -4.14 15.24
CA VAL A 207 2.18 -4.79 14.13
C VAL A 207 2.87 -6.07 14.56
N TYR A 208 3.00 -7.05 13.67
CA TYR A 208 3.86 -8.22 13.91
C TYR A 208 5.33 -7.82 14.01
N ASN A 209 6.21 -8.74 14.43
CA ASN A 209 7.65 -8.53 14.24
C ASN A 209 7.96 -8.17 12.78
N GLY A 210 8.96 -7.30 12.62
CA GLY A 210 9.40 -6.88 11.31
C GLY A 210 10.01 -8.04 10.55
N ILE A 211 9.95 -7.96 9.23
CA ILE A 211 10.62 -8.89 8.34
C ILE A 211 11.70 -8.17 7.54
N SER A 212 12.75 -8.89 7.17
CA SER A 212 13.77 -8.41 6.24
C SER A 212 14.04 -9.46 5.18
N TYR A 213 14.08 -9.02 3.91
CA TYR A 213 14.40 -9.90 2.80
C TYR A 213 15.83 -10.43 2.95
N ALA A 214 15.99 -11.75 2.88
CA ALA A 214 17.29 -12.39 3.10
C ALA A 214 17.92 -12.91 1.81
N GLY A 215 17.11 -13.21 0.80
CA GLY A 215 17.57 -13.64 -0.52
C GLY A 215 16.66 -14.69 -1.14
N GLU A 216 17.13 -15.26 -2.23
CA GLU A 216 16.53 -16.39 -2.94
C GLU A 216 17.48 -17.58 -2.96
N LYS A 217 16.93 -18.80 -3.08
CA LYS A 217 17.73 -20.01 -3.26
C LYS A 217 16.96 -21.08 -4.03
N ALA A 218 17.70 -21.86 -4.82
CA ALA A 218 17.16 -23.07 -5.43
C ALA A 218 16.95 -24.16 -4.37
N VAL A 219 15.84 -24.87 -4.44
CA VAL A 219 15.46 -25.93 -3.50
C VAL A 219 14.94 -27.17 -4.23
N THR A 220 14.76 -28.26 -3.47
CA THR A 220 14.10 -29.46 -3.98
C THR A 220 12.61 -29.19 -4.22
N LYS A 221 12.00 -29.99 -5.11
CA LYS A 221 10.55 -29.92 -5.35
C LYS A 221 9.75 -30.08 -4.07
N ASP A 222 10.14 -31.01 -3.18
CA ASP A 222 9.45 -31.23 -1.90
C ASP A 222 9.49 -29.99 -0.99
N THR A 223 10.62 -29.29 -0.96
CA THR A 223 10.75 -28.03 -0.19
C THR A 223 9.89 -26.96 -0.83
N TYR A 224 9.96 -26.82 -2.16
CA TYR A 224 9.17 -25.87 -2.93
C TYR A 224 7.66 -26.07 -2.72
N ASP A 225 7.17 -27.31 -2.79
CA ASP A 225 5.75 -27.62 -2.66
C ASP A 225 5.24 -27.30 -1.24
N LYS A 226 6.08 -27.47 -0.22
CA LYS A 226 5.77 -27.13 1.19
C LYS A 226 5.94 -25.63 1.50
N TRP A 227 6.80 -24.92 0.77
CA TRP A 227 7.08 -23.50 0.97
C TRP A 227 5.81 -22.67 0.77
N GLN A 228 5.50 -21.82 1.75
CA GLN A 228 4.30 -21.00 1.71
C GLN A 228 4.57 -19.59 1.23
N GLY A 229 5.78 -19.07 1.44
CA GLY A 229 6.20 -17.79 0.91
C GLY A 229 6.34 -17.73 -0.61
N TYR A 230 6.73 -16.56 -1.11
CA TYR A 230 6.98 -16.37 -2.53
C TYR A 230 7.96 -17.41 -3.09
N LYS A 231 7.55 -18.03 -4.19
CA LYS A 231 8.28 -19.07 -4.89
C LYS A 231 7.93 -19.05 -6.36
N TYR A 232 8.91 -19.40 -7.19
CA TYR A 232 8.74 -19.45 -8.64
C TYR A 232 9.61 -20.56 -9.24
N THR A 233 9.29 -20.91 -10.47
CA THR A 233 10.12 -21.81 -11.28
C THR A 233 10.86 -21.03 -12.34
N ASP A 234 12.11 -21.41 -12.59
CA ASP A 234 12.89 -20.94 -13.71
C ASP A 234 13.32 -22.13 -14.57
N ASP A 235 13.41 -21.94 -15.89
CA ASP A 235 13.75 -23.00 -16.82
C ASP A 235 15.11 -22.71 -17.44
N VAL A 236 16.06 -23.62 -17.20
CA VAL A 236 17.43 -23.49 -17.71
C VAL A 236 17.72 -24.58 -18.72
N VAL A 237 18.38 -24.21 -19.81
CA VAL A 237 18.89 -25.17 -20.79
C VAL A 237 20.11 -25.86 -20.19
N ILE A 238 20.10 -27.19 -20.18
CA ILE A 238 21.18 -28.03 -19.69
C ILE A 238 21.73 -28.92 -20.80
N THR A 239 22.86 -29.56 -20.54
CA THR A 239 23.41 -30.57 -21.46
C THR A 239 22.62 -31.87 -21.39
N GLU A 240 22.66 -32.66 -22.47
CA GLU A 240 22.09 -34.02 -22.50
C GLU A 240 22.66 -34.92 -21.38
N LYS A 241 23.96 -34.76 -21.09
CA LYS A 241 24.63 -35.50 -20.02
C LYS A 241 24.03 -35.19 -18.65
N GLU A 242 23.77 -33.92 -18.36
CA GLU A 242 23.12 -33.50 -17.12
C GLU A 242 21.67 -33.97 -17.05
N TYR A 243 20.96 -33.96 -18.18
CA TYR A 243 19.60 -34.48 -18.27
C TYR A 243 19.54 -35.95 -17.89
N ASN A 244 20.38 -36.78 -18.52
CA ASN A 244 20.42 -38.22 -18.27
C ASN A 244 20.80 -38.50 -16.81
N LYS A 245 21.79 -37.79 -16.26
CA LYS A 245 22.18 -37.91 -14.85
C LYS A 245 21.01 -37.63 -13.90
N LEU A 246 20.26 -36.55 -14.13
CA LEU A 246 19.09 -36.22 -13.30
C LEU A 246 17.96 -37.24 -13.48
N LYS A 247 17.83 -37.82 -14.67
CA LYS A 247 16.83 -38.84 -14.95
C LYS A 247 17.17 -40.18 -14.28
N ASP A 248 18.45 -40.53 -14.22
CA ASP A 248 18.92 -41.72 -13.48
C ASP A 248 18.71 -41.56 -11.97
N GLU A 249 18.94 -40.35 -11.44
CA GLU A 249 18.82 -40.07 -10.00
C GLU A 249 17.37 -40.01 -9.51
N PHE A 250 16.49 -39.33 -10.26
CA PHE A 250 15.12 -39.03 -9.82
C PHE A 250 14.02 -39.73 -10.62
N GLY A 251 14.36 -40.49 -11.66
CA GLY A 251 13.41 -41.18 -12.53
C GLY A 251 12.35 -40.23 -13.10
N ASP A 252 11.09 -40.64 -13.04
CA ASP A 252 9.96 -39.83 -13.51
C ASP A 252 9.76 -38.52 -12.75
N LYS A 253 10.32 -38.40 -11.54
CA LYS A 253 10.24 -37.19 -10.71
C LYS A 253 11.33 -36.16 -11.04
N ALA A 254 12.27 -36.48 -11.93
CA ALA A 254 13.30 -35.55 -12.34
C ALA A 254 12.67 -34.28 -12.96
N PRO A 255 13.04 -33.07 -12.52
CA PRO A 255 12.45 -31.83 -13.02
C PRO A 255 13.08 -31.42 -14.35
N VAL A 256 13.09 -32.36 -15.30
CA VAL A 256 13.71 -32.19 -16.62
C VAL A 256 12.76 -32.59 -17.72
N ARG A 257 12.83 -31.88 -18.85
CA ARG A 257 12.04 -32.15 -20.06
C ARG A 257 12.86 -31.92 -21.31
N ILE A 258 12.37 -32.45 -22.43
CA ILE A 258 12.97 -32.25 -23.74
C ILE A 258 12.03 -31.37 -24.55
N GLU A 259 12.57 -30.32 -25.16
CA GLU A 259 11.84 -29.47 -26.11
C GLU A 259 12.47 -29.61 -27.49
N THR A 260 11.68 -30.06 -28.46
CA THR A 260 12.12 -30.23 -29.85
C THR A 260 11.41 -29.20 -30.72
N THR A 261 12.16 -28.34 -31.39
CA THR A 261 11.62 -27.36 -32.33
C THR A 261 12.03 -27.72 -33.75
N GLY A 262 11.07 -27.72 -34.68
CA GLY A 262 11.36 -27.87 -36.10
C GLY A 262 12.18 -26.68 -36.60
N THR A 263 13.25 -26.95 -37.33
CA THR A 263 14.11 -25.92 -37.92
C THR A 263 14.12 -26.09 -39.42
N GLU A 264 14.01 -25.00 -40.17
CA GLU A 264 14.17 -25.01 -41.63
C GLU A 264 15.45 -24.27 -41.99
N LYS A 265 16.36 -24.96 -42.66
CA LYS A 265 17.58 -24.36 -43.19
C LYS A 265 17.46 -24.27 -44.70
N VAL A 266 17.60 -23.07 -45.25
CA VAL A 266 17.65 -22.87 -46.70
C VAL A 266 18.92 -23.55 -47.25
N VAL A 267 18.74 -24.44 -48.22
CA VAL A 267 19.82 -25.22 -48.84
C VAL A 267 19.84 -25.02 -50.36
N PRO A 268 20.95 -25.34 -51.04
CA PRO A 268 21.00 -25.31 -52.49
C PRO A 268 19.92 -26.20 -53.13
N TRP A 269 19.44 -25.79 -54.29
CA TRP A 269 18.49 -26.59 -55.07
C TRP A 269 19.08 -27.93 -55.51
N GLY A 270 18.25 -28.98 -55.53
CA GLY A 270 18.68 -30.35 -55.82
C GLY A 270 19.39 -31.05 -54.66
N THR A 271 19.49 -30.42 -53.48
CA THR A 271 19.93 -31.10 -52.26
C THR A 271 19.00 -32.29 -51.98
N LYS A 272 19.59 -33.47 -51.78
CA LYS A 272 18.86 -34.70 -51.52
C LYS A 272 17.97 -34.54 -50.27
N ASP A 273 16.72 -34.99 -50.35
CA ASP A 273 15.72 -34.97 -49.27
C ASP A 273 15.25 -33.57 -48.81
N ALA A 274 15.63 -32.50 -49.52
CA ALA A 274 15.12 -31.16 -49.27
C ALA A 274 13.64 -31.02 -49.69
N SER A 275 12.85 -30.31 -48.89
CA SER A 275 11.47 -29.94 -49.19
C SER A 275 11.41 -28.56 -49.85
N ILE A 276 10.35 -28.27 -50.59
CA ILE A 276 10.13 -26.93 -51.17
C ILE A 276 9.20 -26.14 -50.25
N ALA A 277 9.64 -24.93 -49.86
CA ALA A 277 8.85 -23.96 -49.13
C ALA A 277 8.62 -22.71 -50.00
N SER A 278 7.61 -21.89 -49.64
CA SER A 278 7.33 -20.63 -50.33
C SER A 278 7.25 -19.46 -49.35
N LYS A 279 7.56 -18.26 -49.83
CA LYS A 279 7.46 -17.01 -49.07
C LYS A 279 6.93 -15.89 -49.95
N GLU A 280 5.96 -15.14 -49.44
CA GLU A 280 5.48 -13.93 -50.10
C GLU A 280 6.56 -12.83 -50.07
N VAL A 281 6.79 -12.19 -51.21
CA VAL A 281 7.82 -11.17 -51.40
C VAL A 281 7.27 -9.97 -52.16
N THR A 282 8.02 -8.88 -52.16
CA THR A 282 7.70 -7.71 -52.99
C THR A 282 7.86 -8.03 -54.49
N LYS A 283 7.19 -7.25 -55.33
CA LYS A 283 7.35 -7.36 -56.79
C LYS A 283 8.81 -7.20 -57.24
N ASP A 284 9.54 -6.27 -56.65
CA ASP A 284 10.95 -6.03 -57.00
C ASP A 284 11.85 -7.22 -56.63
N GLU A 285 11.62 -7.84 -55.47
CA GLU A 285 12.33 -9.05 -55.05
C GLU A 285 12.00 -10.23 -55.96
N TYR A 286 10.72 -10.37 -56.33
CA TYR A 286 10.27 -11.37 -57.29
C TYR A 286 10.97 -11.18 -58.64
N ASP A 287 10.88 -10.00 -59.25
CA ASP A 287 11.46 -9.70 -60.57
C ASP A 287 12.99 -9.86 -60.58
N LYS A 288 13.68 -9.48 -59.50
CA LYS A 288 15.13 -9.73 -59.35
C LYS A 288 15.46 -11.22 -59.40
N ALA A 289 14.64 -12.06 -58.76
CA ALA A 289 14.86 -13.51 -58.76
C ALA A 289 14.74 -14.16 -60.15
N ALA A 290 14.02 -13.56 -61.12
CA ALA A 290 14.01 -14.05 -62.52
C ALA A 290 15.36 -13.90 -63.23
N SER A 291 16.18 -12.93 -62.78
CA SER A 291 17.47 -12.62 -63.42
C SER A 291 18.63 -13.42 -62.81
N VAL A 292 18.34 -14.29 -61.85
CA VAL A 292 19.30 -15.02 -61.05
C VAL A 292 19.42 -16.46 -61.57
N PRO A 293 20.64 -17.04 -61.67
CA PRO A 293 20.80 -18.43 -62.08
C PRO A 293 20.00 -19.41 -61.21
N ALA A 294 19.48 -20.48 -61.82
CA ALA A 294 18.74 -21.56 -61.14
C ALA A 294 19.54 -22.31 -60.04
N THR A 295 20.80 -21.93 -59.81
CA THR A 295 21.65 -22.46 -58.74
C THR A 295 21.61 -21.64 -57.44
N GLN A 296 20.90 -20.51 -57.40
CA GLN A 296 20.69 -19.75 -56.15
C GLN A 296 19.45 -20.22 -55.39
N ASN A 297 19.42 -19.98 -54.08
CA ASN A 297 18.45 -20.62 -53.18
C ASN A 297 16.98 -20.23 -53.37
N PHE A 298 16.65 -19.15 -54.08
CA PHE A 298 15.27 -18.66 -54.26
C PHE A 298 14.90 -18.55 -55.74
N HIS A 299 13.71 -19.03 -56.11
CA HIS A 299 13.21 -19.02 -57.48
C HIS A 299 11.77 -18.52 -57.56
N GLN A 300 11.42 -17.98 -58.72
CA GLN A 300 10.04 -17.64 -59.03
C GLN A 300 9.22 -18.91 -59.24
N ASP A 301 8.00 -18.93 -58.69
CA ASP A 301 6.96 -19.87 -59.11
C ASP A 301 5.70 -19.08 -59.52
N PRO A 302 5.51 -18.83 -60.83
CA PRO A 302 4.36 -18.09 -61.32
C PRO A 302 3.02 -18.73 -60.95
N SER A 303 2.98 -20.04 -60.67
CA SER A 303 1.74 -20.74 -60.30
C SER A 303 1.19 -20.34 -58.93
N LEU A 304 2.04 -19.78 -58.06
CA LEU A 304 1.66 -19.27 -56.74
C LEU A 304 1.27 -17.79 -56.76
N THR A 305 1.45 -17.10 -57.88
CA THR A 305 1.13 -15.66 -57.97
C THR A 305 -0.38 -15.48 -58.03
N GLU A 306 -0.92 -14.73 -57.06
CA GLU A 306 -2.36 -14.50 -56.94
C GLU A 306 -2.67 -13.01 -57.17
N LYS A 307 -3.49 -12.70 -58.18
CA LYS A 307 -4.04 -11.36 -58.40
C LYS A 307 -5.50 -11.32 -57.99
N LYS A 308 -5.83 -10.45 -57.04
CA LYS A 308 -7.20 -10.29 -56.53
C LYS A 308 -7.70 -8.86 -56.72
N ILE A 309 -8.93 -8.73 -57.20
CA ILE A 309 -9.69 -7.47 -57.14
C ILE A 309 -10.24 -7.33 -55.72
N VAL A 310 -9.98 -6.21 -55.07
CA VAL A 310 -10.34 -5.94 -53.68
C VAL A 310 -11.17 -4.66 -53.59
N SER A 311 -11.83 -4.45 -52.45
CA SER A 311 -12.47 -3.16 -52.17
C SER A 311 -11.43 -2.04 -51.95
N GLU A 312 -11.83 -0.79 -52.10
CA GLU A 312 -10.99 0.38 -51.80
C GLU A 312 -10.49 0.37 -50.34
N GLU A 313 -11.31 -0.10 -49.42
CA GLU A 313 -10.97 -0.20 -48.01
C GLU A 313 -9.89 -1.26 -47.75
N GLU A 314 -10.05 -2.47 -48.31
CA GLU A 314 -9.03 -3.54 -48.23
C GLU A 314 -7.72 -3.11 -48.91
N TYR A 315 -7.82 -2.43 -50.04
CA TYR A 315 -6.66 -1.87 -50.73
C TYR A 315 -5.89 -0.91 -49.82
N ASN A 316 -6.58 0.03 -49.17
CA ASN A 316 -5.94 1.02 -48.29
C ASN A 316 -5.36 0.42 -47.00
N LYS A 317 -5.96 -0.65 -46.46
CA LYS A 317 -5.51 -1.31 -45.23
C LYS A 317 -4.39 -2.35 -45.42
N TYR A 318 -4.18 -2.85 -46.64
CA TYR A 318 -3.17 -3.88 -46.90
C TYR A 318 -1.74 -3.36 -46.67
N SER A 319 -1.02 -4.02 -45.75
CA SER A 319 0.35 -3.72 -45.34
C SER A 319 1.37 -4.80 -45.72
N GLY A 320 0.94 -5.82 -46.47
CA GLY A 320 1.81 -6.92 -46.91
C GLY A 320 2.71 -6.56 -48.10
N PRO A 321 3.60 -7.48 -48.53
CA PRO A 321 4.55 -7.25 -49.63
C PRO A 321 3.91 -7.14 -51.03
N GLY A 322 2.64 -7.53 -51.16
CA GLY A 322 1.92 -7.56 -52.44
C GLY A 322 1.89 -6.22 -53.16
N TYR A 323 1.85 -6.29 -54.49
CA TYR A 323 1.86 -5.14 -55.37
C TYR A 323 0.46 -4.58 -55.58
N LYS A 324 0.27 -3.35 -55.11
CA LYS A 324 -0.98 -2.60 -55.22
C LYS A 324 -1.03 -1.83 -56.53
N LYS A 325 -2.09 -2.01 -57.31
CA LYS A 325 -2.33 -1.22 -58.54
C LYS A 325 -3.82 -1.00 -58.78
N ILE A 326 -4.17 0.17 -59.33
CA ILE A 326 -5.51 0.45 -59.85
C ILE A 326 -5.47 0.23 -61.36
N GLU A 327 -6.30 -0.67 -61.87
CA GLU A 327 -6.41 -1.01 -63.29
C GLU A 327 -7.89 -1.06 -63.67
N ASP A 328 -8.28 -0.45 -64.78
CA ASP A 328 -9.65 -0.46 -65.31
C ASP A 328 -10.73 -0.10 -64.27
N HIS A 329 -10.46 0.90 -63.41
CA HIS A 329 -11.31 1.35 -62.30
C HIS A 329 -11.50 0.32 -61.17
N ALA A 330 -10.69 -0.74 -61.11
CA ALA A 330 -10.68 -1.73 -60.04
C ALA A 330 -9.39 -1.65 -59.19
N TYR A 331 -9.52 -1.79 -57.87
CA TYR A 331 -8.39 -1.90 -56.94
C TYR A 331 -7.86 -3.33 -56.93
N THR A 332 -6.57 -3.52 -57.24
CA THR A 332 -5.97 -4.86 -57.33
C THR A 332 -4.77 -5.01 -56.41
N ILE A 333 -4.64 -6.18 -55.80
CA ILE A 333 -3.44 -6.60 -55.05
C ILE A 333 -2.93 -7.88 -55.69
N THR A 334 -1.67 -7.86 -56.15
CA THR A 334 -0.97 -9.04 -56.68
C THR A 334 0.06 -9.52 -55.67
N ARG A 335 -0.09 -10.75 -55.18
CA ARG A 335 0.83 -11.39 -54.24
C ARG A 335 1.82 -12.25 -54.99
N TYR A 336 3.12 -11.98 -54.81
CA TYR A 336 4.21 -12.70 -55.45
C TYR A 336 4.90 -13.61 -54.43
N PHE A 337 5.26 -14.82 -54.85
CA PHE A 337 5.90 -15.80 -53.98
C PHE A 337 7.19 -16.31 -54.61
N LEU A 338 8.25 -16.39 -53.80
CA LEU A 338 9.44 -17.14 -54.14
C LEU A 338 9.39 -18.51 -53.47
N VAL A 339 9.82 -19.53 -54.21
CA VAL A 339 10.05 -20.88 -53.70
C VAL A 339 11.53 -21.09 -53.40
N TYR A 340 11.83 -21.93 -52.42
CA TYR A 340 13.19 -22.26 -52.01
C TYR A 340 13.26 -23.66 -51.42
N ALA A 341 14.41 -24.31 -51.59
CA ALA A 341 14.67 -25.62 -50.99
C ALA A 341 15.07 -25.45 -49.52
N VAL A 342 14.43 -26.23 -48.64
CA VAL A 342 14.72 -26.28 -47.21
C VAL A 342 15.02 -27.70 -46.77
N GLU A 343 16.08 -27.84 -45.97
CA GLU A 343 16.30 -29.03 -45.18
C GLU A 343 15.57 -28.86 -43.85
N LYS A 344 14.62 -29.76 -43.58
CA LYS A 344 13.89 -29.80 -42.32
C LYS A 344 14.73 -30.55 -41.30
N GLY A 345 15.19 -29.82 -40.29
CA GLY A 345 15.87 -30.36 -39.13
C GLY A 345 15.01 -30.25 -37.87
N SER A 346 15.57 -30.72 -36.76
CA SER A 346 15.04 -30.42 -35.44
C SER A 346 16.17 -29.99 -34.52
N SER A 347 15.89 -29.00 -33.68
CA SER A 347 16.77 -28.64 -32.57
C SER A 347 16.16 -29.17 -31.29
N THR A 348 16.94 -29.97 -30.57
CA THR A 348 16.56 -30.51 -29.26
C THR A 348 17.20 -29.68 -28.16
N LYS A 349 16.40 -29.22 -27.20
CA LYS A 349 16.87 -28.60 -25.95
C LYS A 349 16.50 -29.50 -24.79
N TYR A 350 17.46 -29.71 -23.88
CA TYR A 350 17.20 -30.34 -22.60
C TYR A 350 16.98 -29.23 -21.58
N ILE A 351 15.80 -29.20 -20.97
CA ILE A 351 15.42 -28.17 -20.02
C ILE A 351 15.37 -28.77 -18.63
N LYS A 352 15.91 -28.04 -17.65
CA LYS A 352 15.74 -28.29 -16.23
C LYS A 352 14.90 -27.19 -15.62
N THR A 353 13.83 -27.56 -14.94
CA THR A 353 13.06 -26.67 -14.09
C THR A 353 13.74 -26.54 -12.74
N VAL A 354 14.13 -25.33 -12.40
CA VAL A 354 14.72 -24.92 -11.12
C VAL A 354 13.60 -24.36 -10.24
N TYR A 355 13.43 -24.94 -9.05
CA TYR A 355 12.48 -24.46 -8.05
C TYR A 355 13.17 -23.45 -7.14
N VAL A 356 12.71 -22.20 -7.15
CA VAL A 356 13.31 -21.12 -6.37
C VAL A 356 12.33 -20.62 -5.31
N ILE A 357 12.84 -20.39 -4.11
CA ILE A 357 12.10 -19.76 -3.01
C ILE A 357 12.80 -18.48 -2.58
N GLU A 358 12.02 -17.48 -2.18
CA GLU A 358 12.52 -16.32 -1.44
C GLU A 358 12.35 -16.55 0.06
N TYR A 359 13.33 -16.16 0.86
CA TYR A 359 13.31 -16.34 2.31
C TYR A 359 13.61 -15.04 3.06
N TYR A 360 13.12 -14.98 4.31
CA TYR A 360 13.12 -13.80 5.15
C TYR A 360 13.84 -14.06 6.48
N LYS A 361 14.26 -12.98 7.12
CA LYS A 361 14.73 -12.97 8.52
C LYS A 361 13.73 -12.22 9.38
N ASP A 362 13.50 -12.74 10.59
CA ASP A 362 12.82 -12.00 11.65
C ASP A 362 13.69 -10.79 12.02
N ALA A 363 13.21 -9.59 11.71
CA ALA A 363 13.85 -8.34 12.09
C ALA A 363 13.59 -8.00 13.56
N GLY A 364 12.66 -8.68 14.24
CA GLY A 364 12.33 -8.43 15.64
C GLY A 364 11.26 -7.35 15.85
N ARG A 365 11.09 -6.92 17.10
CA ARG A 365 10.03 -5.98 17.49
C ARG A 365 10.35 -4.57 17.00
N LEU A 366 9.31 -3.85 16.58
CA LEU A 366 9.44 -2.50 16.02
C LEU A 366 10.24 -1.55 16.92
N GLY A 367 9.82 -1.42 18.18
CA GLY A 367 10.43 -0.48 19.11
C GLY A 367 11.82 -0.89 19.58
N ASP A 368 12.21 -2.17 19.46
CA ASP A 368 13.59 -2.59 19.70
C ASP A 368 14.52 -2.08 18.59
N ASN A 369 14.05 -2.06 17.34
CA ASN A 369 14.83 -1.65 16.19
C ASN A 369 14.94 -0.13 16.04
N VAL A 370 13.83 0.58 16.23
CA VAL A 370 13.76 2.02 15.93
C VAL A 370 13.49 2.92 17.13
N GLY A 371 13.30 2.33 18.32
CA GLY A 371 12.76 3.03 19.48
C GLY A 371 11.26 3.31 19.31
N GLY A 372 10.70 4.10 20.24
CA GLY A 372 9.31 4.53 20.17
C GLY A 372 9.17 5.88 20.82
N GLN A 373 8.47 6.80 20.16
CA GLN A 373 8.16 8.10 20.74
C GLN A 373 7.31 7.90 22.01
N GLY A 374 7.43 8.82 22.96
CA GLY A 374 6.49 8.90 24.07
C GLY A 374 5.09 9.24 23.56
N PHE A 375 4.09 9.09 24.42
CA PHE A 375 2.71 9.46 24.12
C PHE A 375 2.22 10.48 25.15
N THR A 376 1.39 11.44 24.74
CA THR A 376 0.84 12.44 25.66
C THR A 376 -0.55 12.89 25.20
N TRP A 377 -1.35 13.30 26.17
CA TRP A 377 -2.73 13.72 25.99
C TRP A 377 -3.04 14.86 26.97
N ASN A 378 -4.16 15.55 26.75
CA ASN A 378 -4.64 16.67 27.56
C ASN A 378 -3.61 17.79 27.72
N GLN A 379 -2.72 17.96 26.73
CA GLN A 379 -1.73 19.02 26.75
C GLN A 379 -2.36 20.35 26.40
N LYS A 380 -1.84 21.45 26.99
CA LYS A 380 -2.32 22.79 26.68
C LYS A 380 -2.16 23.09 25.17
N VAL A 381 -3.16 23.70 24.55
CA VAL A 381 -3.03 24.26 23.19
C VAL A 381 -2.02 25.42 23.20
N GLY A 382 -1.30 25.65 22.09
CA GLY A 382 -0.26 26.70 22.02
C GLY A 382 1.16 26.20 22.23
N GLN A 383 1.35 24.89 22.44
CA GLN A 383 2.66 24.30 22.67
C GLN A 383 3.42 24.12 21.34
N PRO A 384 4.75 24.29 21.34
CA PRO A 384 5.56 24.07 20.15
C PRO A 384 5.71 22.57 19.87
N VAL A 385 5.44 22.17 18.63
CA VAL A 385 5.60 20.79 18.13
C VAL A 385 6.55 20.74 16.95
N TYR A 386 7.24 19.61 16.79
CA TYR A 386 7.81 19.21 15.51
C TYR A 386 6.88 18.21 14.83
N VAL A 387 6.63 18.37 13.54
CA VAL A 387 5.89 17.38 12.74
C VAL A 387 6.84 16.77 11.74
N PHE A 388 6.83 15.46 11.56
CA PHE A 388 7.70 14.75 10.62
C PHE A 388 6.91 13.81 9.70
N GLY A 389 6.95 14.01 8.38
CA GLY A 389 6.15 13.21 7.45
C GLY A 389 6.75 13.10 6.05
N TYR A 390 6.11 12.35 5.16
CA TYR A 390 6.53 12.07 3.78
C TYR A 390 5.59 12.73 2.75
N PRO A 391 5.52 14.07 2.68
CA PRO A 391 4.70 14.76 1.69
C PRO A 391 5.21 14.51 0.26
N ALA A 392 4.30 14.38 -0.69
CA ALA A 392 4.59 14.28 -2.12
C ALA A 392 3.51 14.87 -3.03
N GLY A 393 2.37 15.29 -2.46
CA GLY A 393 1.27 15.93 -3.18
C GLY A 393 1.69 17.23 -3.86
N LYS A 394 1.03 17.54 -4.97
CA LYS A 394 1.08 18.88 -5.56
C LYS A 394 0.25 19.84 -4.70
N HIS A 395 0.65 21.10 -4.67
CA HIS A 395 -0.20 22.20 -4.26
C HIS A 395 -1.34 22.42 -5.27
N PRO A 396 -2.45 23.08 -4.87
CA PRO A 396 -3.51 23.47 -5.78
C PRO A 396 -3.05 24.26 -7.02
N ASP A 397 -2.00 25.08 -6.90
CA ASP A 397 -1.36 25.82 -8.01
C ASP A 397 -0.55 24.92 -8.97
N GLY A 398 -0.43 23.62 -8.66
CA GLY A 398 0.33 22.64 -9.43
C GLY A 398 1.80 22.49 -9.02
N ASP A 399 2.32 23.35 -8.13
CA ASP A 399 3.68 23.25 -7.62
C ASP A 399 3.88 21.95 -6.83
N GLN A 400 5.05 21.33 -6.94
CA GLN A 400 5.36 20.05 -6.29
C GLN A 400 6.71 20.10 -5.57
N PRO A 401 6.79 20.78 -4.43
CA PRO A 401 8.06 20.97 -3.73
C PRO A 401 8.55 19.70 -3.02
N PHE A 402 7.71 18.67 -2.91
CA PHE A 402 8.03 17.42 -2.22
C PHE A 402 7.87 16.19 -3.10
N THR A 403 8.78 15.24 -2.94
CA THR A 403 8.84 14.00 -3.72
C THR A 403 8.39 12.76 -2.95
N GLY A 404 8.15 12.87 -1.64
CA GLY A 404 7.89 11.72 -0.76
C GLY A 404 9.07 10.77 -0.58
N VAL A 405 10.26 11.07 -1.10
CA VAL A 405 11.44 10.20 -1.01
C VAL A 405 12.10 10.28 0.37
N THR A 406 12.11 11.47 0.98
CA THR A 406 12.67 11.72 2.30
C THR A 406 11.65 12.40 3.18
N PRO A 407 11.65 12.15 4.50
CA PRO A 407 10.76 12.84 5.39
C PRO A 407 11.13 14.33 5.48
N LYS A 408 10.10 15.16 5.61
CA LYS A 408 10.16 16.60 5.81
C LYS A 408 9.61 16.93 7.19
N TRP A 409 9.79 18.18 7.60
CA TRP A 409 9.35 18.61 8.91
C TRP A 409 8.82 20.04 8.93
N CYS A 410 7.90 20.26 9.86
CA CYS A 410 7.38 21.57 10.25
C CYS A 410 7.64 21.79 11.73
N TYR A 411 7.75 23.06 12.14
CA TYR A 411 7.89 23.44 13.54
C TYR A 411 7.14 24.73 13.83
N GLY A 412 6.40 24.74 14.94
CA GLY A 412 5.67 25.93 15.35
C GLY A 412 4.76 25.66 16.54
N LYS A 413 4.12 26.72 17.02
CA LYS A 413 3.11 26.64 18.09
C LYS A 413 1.79 26.18 17.50
N THR A 414 1.13 25.26 18.19
CA THR A 414 -0.23 24.85 17.85
C THR A 414 -1.23 25.95 18.15
N PHE A 415 -2.39 25.92 17.51
CA PHE A 415 -3.52 26.81 17.81
C PHE A 415 -4.83 26.01 17.69
N ALA A 416 -5.91 26.44 18.32
CA ALA A 416 -7.22 25.80 18.13
C ALA A 416 -7.68 26.02 16.68
N ALA A 417 -8.17 25.00 16.01
CA ALA A 417 -8.56 25.07 14.60
C ALA A 417 -9.93 24.42 14.39
N LYS A 418 -10.75 25.08 13.55
CA LYS A 418 -12.02 24.55 13.07
C LYS A 418 -11.99 24.56 11.53
N PRO A 419 -11.29 23.59 10.90
CA PRO A 419 -10.93 23.65 9.48
C PRO A 419 -12.14 23.71 8.56
N ALA A 420 -13.10 22.79 8.69
CA ALA A 420 -14.38 22.88 7.99
C ALA A 420 -15.43 21.97 8.61
N ALA A 421 -16.69 22.44 8.61
CA ALA A 421 -17.83 21.68 9.11
C ALA A 421 -18.10 20.40 8.30
N ALA A 422 -17.67 20.35 7.02
CA ALA A 422 -17.79 19.15 6.18
C ALA A 422 -17.03 17.95 6.75
N PHE A 423 -16.02 18.17 7.59
CA PHE A 423 -15.23 17.11 8.23
C PHE A 423 -15.65 16.81 9.67
N LYS A 424 -16.60 17.55 10.25
CA LYS A 424 -16.91 17.45 11.70
C LYS A 424 -15.63 17.61 12.53
N ALA A 425 -14.89 18.68 12.21
CA ALA A 425 -13.60 18.99 12.81
C ALA A 425 -13.74 20.29 13.62
N GLU A 426 -14.37 20.20 14.79
CA GLU A 426 -14.65 21.31 15.68
C GLU A 426 -13.58 21.51 16.75
N ALA A 427 -12.95 20.43 17.19
CA ALA A 427 -12.01 20.33 18.31
C ALA A 427 -10.57 19.98 17.88
N GLN A 428 -10.20 20.28 16.63
CA GLN A 428 -8.82 20.08 16.16
C GLN A 428 -7.84 21.17 16.63
N ILE A 429 -6.55 20.83 16.56
CA ILE A 429 -5.44 21.77 16.66
C ILE A 429 -4.77 21.96 15.31
N GLY A 430 -4.35 23.18 15.00
CA GLY A 430 -3.67 23.56 13.77
C GLY A 430 -2.20 23.93 13.97
N LEU A 431 -1.45 23.86 12.87
CA LEU A 431 -0.04 24.26 12.76
C LEU A 431 0.20 24.84 11.37
N LYS A 432 0.96 25.93 11.27
CA LYS A 432 1.46 26.41 9.98
C LYS A 432 2.48 25.41 9.43
N CYS A 433 2.16 24.80 8.30
CA CYS A 433 2.94 23.72 7.72
C CYS A 433 2.59 23.57 6.25
N SER A 434 3.60 23.57 5.38
CA SER A 434 3.40 23.45 3.94
C SER A 434 3.38 22.02 3.42
N MET A 435 3.53 21.02 4.30
CA MET A 435 3.58 19.62 3.87
C MET A 435 2.26 19.20 3.21
N THR A 436 2.37 18.62 2.02
CA THR A 436 1.24 18.21 1.18
C THR A 436 0.80 16.75 1.44
N ALA A 437 -0.11 16.23 0.61
CA ALA A 437 -0.59 14.85 0.66
C ALA A 437 0.55 13.83 0.78
N GLY A 438 0.32 12.76 1.57
CA GLY A 438 1.34 11.83 2.06
C GLY A 438 1.91 12.19 3.44
N SER A 439 1.70 13.42 3.90
CA SER A 439 2.01 13.83 5.28
C SER A 439 0.97 13.39 6.31
N SER A 440 -0.22 12.94 5.90
CA SER A 440 -1.21 12.37 6.81
C SER A 440 -0.63 11.27 7.68
N GLY A 441 -1.06 11.23 8.94
CA GLY A 441 -0.52 10.35 9.98
C GLY A 441 0.86 10.74 10.51
N ALA A 442 1.49 11.80 9.99
CA ALA A 442 2.75 12.31 10.54
C ALA A 442 2.61 12.67 12.02
N PRO A 443 3.50 12.20 12.92
CA PRO A 443 3.41 12.49 14.34
C PRO A 443 3.69 13.97 14.63
N TRP A 444 2.86 14.58 15.49
CA TRP A 444 3.10 15.89 16.08
C TRP A 444 3.78 15.69 17.44
N ILE A 445 5.08 15.98 17.50
CA ILE A 445 5.95 15.62 18.62
C ILE A 445 6.24 16.84 19.50
N LEU A 446 5.70 16.82 20.72
CA LEU A 446 6.05 17.74 21.80
C LEU A 446 7.41 17.42 22.40
N LYS A 447 8.11 18.47 22.85
CA LYS A 447 9.41 18.37 23.55
C LYS A 447 10.42 17.50 22.81
N TYR A 448 10.42 17.55 21.47
CA TYR A 448 11.35 16.78 20.66
C TYR A 448 12.79 17.19 20.94
N SER A 449 13.61 16.20 21.29
CA SER A 449 15.06 16.37 21.41
C SER A 449 15.72 15.90 20.12
N SER A 450 16.34 16.81 19.37
CA SER A 450 17.08 16.45 18.14
C SER A 450 18.29 15.54 18.41
N THR A 451 18.85 15.57 19.62
CA THR A 451 19.95 14.67 20.01
C THR A 451 19.46 13.25 20.19
N LYS A 452 18.40 13.09 20.99
CA LYS A 452 17.83 11.76 21.30
C LYS A 452 16.93 11.24 20.19
N ARG A 453 16.48 12.14 19.33
CA ARG A 453 15.48 11.90 18.29
C ARG A 453 14.15 11.39 18.83
N LEU A 454 13.81 11.84 20.05
CA LEU A 454 12.65 11.41 20.82
C LEU A 454 11.94 12.61 21.44
N GLY A 455 10.63 12.48 21.61
CA GLY A 455 9.74 13.40 22.29
C GLY A 455 8.41 12.69 22.60
N TYR A 456 7.30 13.41 22.58
CA TYR A 456 5.98 12.87 22.89
C TYR A 456 4.99 13.17 21.78
N ILE A 457 4.41 12.14 21.17
CA ILE A 457 3.32 12.28 20.19
C ILE A 457 2.11 12.87 20.92
N ASN A 458 1.63 14.01 20.42
CA ASN A 458 0.49 14.79 20.91
C ASN A 458 -0.47 15.14 19.76
N GLY A 459 -0.54 14.27 18.76
CA GLY A 459 -1.30 14.50 17.56
C GLY A 459 -0.71 13.78 16.36
N VAL A 460 -1.51 13.69 15.31
CA VAL A 460 -1.14 13.16 13.99
C VAL A 460 -1.74 14.07 12.93
N THR A 461 -1.02 14.31 11.83
CA THR A 461 -1.58 15.10 10.73
C THR A 461 -2.82 14.41 10.18
N SER A 462 -3.95 15.11 10.23
CA SER A 462 -5.24 14.64 9.75
C SER A 462 -5.62 15.38 8.46
N LEU A 463 -5.82 16.69 8.55
CA LEU A 463 -6.14 17.53 7.39
C LEU A 463 -4.99 18.46 7.03
N ILE A 464 -4.96 18.84 5.76
CA ILE A 464 -4.07 19.85 5.18
C ILE A 464 -4.90 20.86 4.40
N GLY A 465 -4.42 22.10 4.26
CA GLY A 465 -5.15 23.06 3.45
C GLY A 465 -4.40 24.34 3.17
N ASP A 466 -5.07 25.19 2.40
CA ASP A 466 -4.64 26.52 1.98
C ASP A 466 -5.52 27.56 2.71
N ALA A 467 -4.98 28.16 3.78
CA ALA A 467 -5.75 29.03 4.67
C ALA A 467 -6.01 30.42 4.06
N ASP A 468 -5.09 30.92 3.23
CA ASP A 468 -5.16 32.25 2.63
C ASP A 468 -5.68 32.24 1.18
N ALA A 469 -5.98 31.06 0.64
CA ALA A 469 -6.50 30.81 -0.70
C ALA A 469 -5.55 31.28 -1.81
N ASN A 470 -4.22 31.19 -1.58
CA ASN A 470 -3.20 31.59 -2.56
C ASN A 470 -2.80 30.44 -3.53
N GLY A 471 -3.44 29.28 -3.42
CA GLY A 471 -3.16 28.08 -4.20
C GLY A 471 -2.10 27.19 -3.57
N ARG A 472 -1.63 27.47 -2.35
CA ARG A 472 -0.58 26.70 -1.66
C ARG A 472 -1.04 26.24 -0.29
N ILE A 473 -0.70 24.98 -0.01
CA ILE A 473 -0.92 24.40 1.31
C ILE A 473 0.05 25.07 2.27
N ASP A 474 -0.48 25.66 3.33
CA ASP A 474 0.27 26.43 4.32
C ASP A 474 -0.11 26.09 5.77
N PHE A 475 -1.09 25.21 5.97
CA PHE A 475 -1.41 24.65 7.27
C PHE A 475 -1.75 23.15 7.23
N SER A 476 -1.61 22.54 8.40
CA SER A 476 -2.07 21.20 8.72
C SER A 476 -2.78 21.19 10.07
N THR A 477 -3.69 20.24 10.27
CA THR A 477 -4.38 20.04 11.54
C THR A 477 -4.18 18.62 12.08
N SER A 478 -4.51 18.46 13.36
CA SER A 478 -4.52 17.18 14.07
C SER A 478 -5.74 17.15 14.99
N PRO A 479 -6.34 15.97 15.20
CA PRO A 479 -7.17 15.70 16.37
C PRO A 479 -6.47 16.18 17.65
N TYR A 480 -7.26 16.72 18.58
CA TYR A 480 -6.76 16.99 19.92
C TYR A 480 -6.73 15.68 20.71
N PHE A 481 -5.56 15.30 21.23
CA PHE A 481 -5.43 14.07 22.00
C PHE A 481 -5.87 14.29 23.45
N ASP A 482 -6.98 13.67 23.82
CA ASP A 482 -7.68 13.79 25.09
C ASP A 482 -7.66 12.47 25.91
N ALA A 483 -8.49 12.35 26.96
CA ALA A 483 -8.54 11.15 27.77
C ALA A 483 -9.12 9.94 27.01
N GLU A 484 -10.04 10.15 26.07
CA GLU A 484 -10.59 9.08 25.22
C GLU A 484 -9.52 8.50 24.30
N THR A 485 -8.75 9.38 23.66
CA THR A 485 -7.57 9.02 22.87
C THR A 485 -6.60 8.18 23.68
N TYR A 486 -6.30 8.59 24.92
CA TYR A 486 -5.42 7.83 25.81
C TYR A 486 -6.00 6.46 26.18
N SER A 487 -7.31 6.34 26.38
CA SER A 487 -7.97 5.06 26.64
C SER A 487 -7.83 4.06 25.48
N ILE A 488 -7.93 4.56 24.25
CA ILE A 488 -7.73 3.78 23.02
C ILE A 488 -6.25 3.39 22.87
N TYR A 489 -5.33 4.35 23.01
CA TYR A 489 -3.89 4.08 23.04
C TYR A 489 -3.55 2.99 24.06
N LYS A 490 -4.05 3.10 25.30
CA LYS A 490 -3.79 2.15 26.37
C LYS A 490 -4.33 0.76 26.06
N SER A 491 -5.47 0.67 25.35
CA SER A 491 -6.02 -0.60 24.88
C SER A 491 -5.07 -1.29 23.89
N ALA A 492 -4.53 -0.53 22.93
CA ALA A 492 -3.63 -1.07 21.90
C ALA A 492 -2.22 -1.37 22.45
N ALA A 493 -1.68 -0.50 23.31
CA ALA A 493 -0.31 -0.56 23.83
C ALA A 493 -0.01 -1.79 24.69
N ASN A 494 -1.03 -2.55 25.11
CA ASN A 494 -0.90 -3.71 25.97
C ASN A 494 -1.13 -5.04 25.25
N LEU A 495 -1.08 -5.08 23.91
CA LEU A 495 -1.40 -6.26 23.11
C LEU A 495 -0.21 -6.73 22.28
N TRP A 496 0.10 -8.02 22.43
CA TRP A 496 1.19 -8.66 21.69
C TRP A 496 0.73 -9.13 20.31
N SER A 497 1.59 -8.95 19.32
CA SER A 497 1.28 -9.34 17.94
C SER A 497 1.85 -10.71 17.56
N GLY A 498 3.08 -11.03 17.97
CA GLY A 498 3.77 -12.25 17.58
C GLY A 498 4.79 -12.03 16.46
N LYS A 499 5.53 -13.10 16.16
CA LYS A 499 6.43 -13.20 15.01
C LYS A 499 5.75 -13.94 13.86
N ILE A 500 6.11 -13.60 12.63
CA ILE A 500 5.57 -14.22 11.42
C ILE A 500 6.63 -14.90 10.56
N VAL A 501 7.92 -14.89 10.95
CA VAL A 501 8.99 -15.61 10.25
C VAL A 501 9.35 -16.87 11.02
N THR A 502 9.42 -18.00 10.33
CA THR A 502 9.86 -19.30 10.88
C THR A 502 11.39 -19.35 10.97
N SER A 503 11.94 -20.36 11.66
CA SER A 503 13.39 -20.51 11.81
C SER A 503 14.14 -20.80 10.50
N ASP A 504 13.46 -21.39 9.53
CA ASP A 504 13.97 -21.68 8.18
C ASP A 504 13.76 -20.53 7.19
N GLY A 505 13.13 -19.43 7.63
CA GLY A 505 12.94 -18.20 6.85
C GLY A 505 11.69 -18.18 5.98
N ASP A 506 10.77 -19.14 6.14
CA ASP A 506 9.41 -19.08 5.59
C ASP A 506 8.55 -18.13 6.46
N LEU A 507 7.32 -17.79 6.02
CA LEU A 507 6.37 -17.12 6.92
C LEU A 507 5.34 -18.09 7.49
N VAL A 508 4.95 -17.82 8.74
CA VAL A 508 4.06 -18.66 9.54
C VAL A 508 2.65 -18.64 8.96
N THR A 509 2.12 -19.81 8.63
CA THR A 509 0.74 -19.97 8.15
C THR A 509 -0.19 -20.75 9.07
N LYS A 510 0.25 -21.12 10.28
CA LYS A 510 -0.59 -21.90 11.22
C LYS A 510 -0.88 -21.12 12.50
N ALA A 511 -2.16 -20.85 12.73
CA ALA A 511 -2.73 -20.82 14.08
C ALA A 511 -3.14 -22.24 14.45
#